data_AF-A0A7L2SRW0-F1
#
_entry.id   AF-A0A7L2SRW0-F1
#
_cell.length_a   1.000
_cell.length_b   1.000
_cell.length_c   1.000
_cell.angle_alpha   90.00
_cell.angle_beta   90.00
_cell.angle_gamma   90.00
#
_symmetry.space_group_name_H-M   'P 1'
#
loop_
_entity.id
_entity.type
_entity.pdbx_description
1 polymer ?
#
loop_
_entity_poly.entity_id
_entity_poly.type
_entity_poly.pdbx_seq_one_letter_code
_entity_poly.pdbx_strand_id
1 'polypeptide(L)'
;EQKEEEEARKVKSGIRQLRLFSAEECAKIEARIEDVVSRAEKGLYKEHTVDRAPLRNKYFFGEGYTYGSQLQRRGPGQERLYPRGEVDAIPEWVHDLVIRKLVEHRVIPEGFVNSAVINDYQPGGCIVSHVDPIHIFERPIVSVSFFSDSALCFGCKFQFKPIRVSEPVLFLPVKRGSVTVLR
;
A
#
# COMPACT_ATOMS: atom_id res chain seq x y z
N GLU A 1 -8.20 -28.67 -3.94
CA GLU A 1 -7.22 -29.24 -2.99
C GLU A 1 -5.79 -29.22 -3.52
N GLN A 2 -5.24 -30.25 -4.18
CA GLN A 2 -3.79 -30.27 -4.56
C GLN A 2 -3.31 -29.06 -5.39
N LYS A 3 -4.12 -28.60 -6.36
CA LYS A 3 -3.80 -27.43 -7.18
C LYS A 3 -3.80 -26.12 -6.37
N GLU A 4 -4.75 -25.96 -5.46
CA GLU A 4 -4.86 -24.78 -4.60
C GLU A 4 -3.72 -24.72 -3.58
N GLU A 5 -3.30 -25.87 -3.05
CA GLU A 5 -2.12 -25.97 -2.18
C GLU A 5 -0.84 -25.61 -2.94
N GLU A 6 -0.71 -26.05 -4.19
CA GLU A 6 0.43 -25.69 -5.04
C GLU A 6 0.46 -24.18 -5.34
N GLU A 7 -0.68 -23.59 -5.65
CA GLU A 7 -0.84 -22.14 -5.85
C GLU A 7 -0.50 -21.37 -4.57
N ALA A 8 -1.02 -21.78 -3.42
CA ALA A 8 -0.70 -21.16 -2.13
C ALA A 8 0.79 -21.24 -1.81
N ARG A 9 1.47 -22.36 -2.16
CA ARG A 9 2.92 -22.50 -2.01
C ARG A 9 3.69 -21.53 -2.90
N LYS A 10 3.26 -21.34 -4.16
CA LYS A 10 3.85 -20.35 -5.08
C LYS A 10 3.68 -18.94 -4.53
N VAL A 11 2.49 -18.57 -4.06
CA VAL A 11 2.24 -17.26 -3.44
C VAL A 11 3.13 -17.07 -2.21
N LYS A 12 3.21 -18.06 -1.31
CA LYS A 12 4.07 -18.00 -0.12
C LYS A 12 5.55 -17.81 -0.48
N SER A 13 6.04 -18.39 -1.57
CA SER A 13 7.44 -18.21 -1.99
C SER A 13 7.80 -16.78 -2.41
N GLY A 14 6.81 -15.98 -2.82
CA GLY A 14 6.98 -14.56 -3.14
C GLY A 14 6.81 -13.62 -1.94
N ILE A 15 6.49 -14.14 -0.74
CA ILE A 15 6.19 -13.34 0.45
C ILE A 15 7.31 -13.47 1.47
N ARG A 16 7.79 -12.32 1.97
CA ARG A 16 8.61 -12.25 3.19
C ARG A 16 7.97 -11.28 4.18
N GLN A 17 7.73 -11.73 5.40
CA GLN A 17 7.23 -10.89 6.50
C GLN A 17 8.26 -10.74 7.62
N LEU A 18 8.35 -9.54 8.17
CA LEU A 18 9.23 -9.18 9.28
C LEU A 18 8.42 -8.38 10.31
N ARG A 19 8.71 -8.53 11.60
CA ARG A 19 8.25 -7.58 12.62
C ARG A 19 9.40 -6.63 12.90
N LEU A 20 9.30 -5.43 12.35
CA LEU A 20 10.43 -4.50 12.33
C LEU A 20 10.21 -3.28 13.24
N PHE A 21 8.96 -2.84 13.36
CA PHE A 21 8.63 -1.63 14.11
C PHE A 21 8.06 -2.00 15.48
N SER A 22 8.62 -1.40 16.53
CA SER A 22 8.12 -1.54 17.89
C SER A 22 6.80 -0.79 18.06
N ALA A 23 6.09 -1.03 19.17
CA ALA A 23 4.84 -0.32 19.47
C ALA A 23 5.03 1.21 19.60
N GLU A 24 6.18 1.64 20.13
CA GLU A 24 6.53 3.06 20.29
C GLU A 24 6.87 3.70 18.94
N GLU A 25 7.63 3.01 18.10
CA GLU A 25 7.93 3.49 16.74
C GLU A 25 6.68 3.58 15.88
N CYS A 26 5.79 2.59 15.98
CA CYS A 26 4.47 2.64 15.34
C CYS A 26 3.69 3.87 15.80
N ALA A 27 3.65 4.17 17.11
CA ALA A 27 2.92 5.32 17.62
C ALA A 27 3.47 6.65 17.08
N LYS A 28 4.80 6.77 16.97
CA LYS A 28 5.46 7.95 16.37
C LYS A 28 5.10 8.11 14.90
N ILE A 29 5.07 7.01 14.15
CA ILE A 29 4.70 7.03 12.72
C ILE A 29 3.21 7.31 12.53
N GLU A 30 2.35 6.73 13.36
CA GLU A 30 0.89 6.93 13.35
C GLU A 30 0.54 8.40 13.56
N ALA A 31 1.19 9.08 14.52
CA ALA A 31 1.02 10.52 14.71
C ALA A 31 1.40 11.33 13.44
N ARG A 32 2.44 10.91 12.70
CA ARG A 32 2.79 11.54 11.42
C ARG A 32 1.80 11.24 10.30
N ILE A 33 1.16 10.07 10.32
CA ILE A 33 0.08 9.74 9.39
C ILE A 33 -1.15 10.61 9.70
N GLU A 34 -1.49 10.82 10.97
CA GLU A 34 -2.56 11.73 11.38
C GLU A 34 -2.28 13.19 10.95
N ASP A 35 -1.02 13.65 11.06
CA ASP A 35 -0.59 14.94 10.51
C ASP A 35 -0.83 15.03 8.99
N VAL A 36 -0.55 13.96 8.24
CA VAL A 36 -0.83 13.88 6.80
C VAL A 36 -2.32 14.03 6.53
N VAL A 37 -3.17 13.30 7.25
CA VAL A 37 -4.64 13.38 7.12
C VAL A 37 -5.12 14.81 7.39
N SER A 38 -4.69 15.42 8.50
CA SER A 38 -5.06 16.80 8.86
C SER A 38 -4.62 17.83 7.81
N ARG A 39 -3.42 17.69 7.25
CA ARG A 39 -2.92 18.58 6.18
C ARG A 39 -3.72 18.41 4.89
N ALA A 40 -4.13 17.18 4.56
CA ALA A 40 -4.96 16.92 3.41
C ALA A 40 -6.36 17.55 3.56
N GLU A 41 -6.98 17.48 4.74
CA GLU A 41 -8.25 18.15 5.05
C GLU A 41 -8.17 19.67 4.90
N LYS A 42 -7.03 20.26 5.27
CA LYS A 42 -6.75 21.69 5.11
C LYS A 42 -6.38 22.10 3.68
N GLY A 43 -6.35 21.17 2.73
CA GLY A 43 -6.00 21.44 1.33
C GLY A 43 -4.54 21.85 1.11
N LEU A 44 -3.63 21.38 1.97
CA LEU A 44 -2.21 21.76 1.94
C LEU A 44 -1.34 20.87 1.03
N TYR A 45 -1.96 19.95 0.30
CA TYR A 45 -1.29 19.08 -0.66
C TYR A 45 -1.77 19.36 -2.07
N LYS A 46 -0.95 18.99 -3.06
CA LYS A 46 -1.32 19.06 -4.47
C LYS A 46 -2.52 18.16 -4.75
N GLU A 47 -3.23 18.48 -5.84
CA GLU A 47 -4.44 17.77 -6.24
C GLU A 47 -4.21 16.25 -6.35
N HIS A 48 -3.15 15.83 -7.05
CA HIS A 48 -2.87 14.41 -7.29
C HIS A 48 -2.19 13.69 -6.12
N THR A 49 -1.82 14.40 -5.05
CA THR A 49 -1.33 13.80 -3.82
C THR A 49 -2.45 13.09 -3.07
N VAL A 50 -3.71 13.53 -3.18
CA VAL A 50 -4.81 13.03 -2.35
C VAL A 50 -5.92 12.41 -3.20
N ASP A 51 -6.10 11.09 -3.10
CA ASP A 51 -7.25 10.37 -3.67
C ASP A 51 -8.21 9.98 -2.56
N ARG A 52 -9.43 10.55 -2.59
CA ARG A 52 -10.47 10.28 -1.60
C ARG A 52 -11.50 9.32 -2.20
N ALA A 53 -11.72 8.18 -1.54
CA ALA A 53 -12.77 7.24 -1.88
C ALA A 53 -13.57 6.85 -0.62
N PRO A 54 -14.81 6.34 -0.77
CA PRO A 54 -15.58 5.85 0.36
C PRO A 54 -14.78 4.83 1.19
N LEU A 55 -14.62 5.13 2.48
CA LEU A 55 -13.90 4.31 3.47
C LEU A 55 -12.40 4.08 3.21
N ARG A 56 -11.80 4.73 2.21
CA ARG A 56 -10.36 4.65 1.98
C ARG A 56 -9.81 5.89 1.29
N ASN A 57 -8.86 6.55 1.94
CA ASN A 57 -8.06 7.60 1.31
C ASN A 57 -6.68 7.06 0.91
N LYS A 58 -6.11 7.60 -0.18
CA LYS A 58 -4.72 7.36 -0.58
C LYS A 58 -3.98 8.69 -0.62
N TYR A 59 -2.75 8.68 -0.14
CA TYR A 59 -1.83 9.82 -0.19
C TYR A 59 -0.56 9.40 -0.96
N PHE A 60 -0.34 10.00 -2.13
CA PHE A 60 0.79 9.70 -3.01
C PHE A 60 1.92 10.70 -2.80
N PHE A 61 3.13 10.20 -2.51
CA PHE A 61 4.31 11.04 -2.39
C PHE A 61 5.47 10.52 -3.26
N GLY A 62 6.27 11.45 -3.79
CA GLY A 62 7.35 11.18 -4.72
C GLY A 62 6.81 10.99 -6.14
N GLU A 63 6.28 9.81 -6.42
CA GLU A 63 5.62 9.47 -7.68
C GLU A 63 4.17 9.04 -7.44
N GLY A 64 3.28 9.48 -8.32
CA GLY A 64 1.86 9.08 -8.34
C GLY A 64 1.45 8.61 -9.74
N TYR A 65 0.33 7.92 -9.82
CA TYR A 65 -0.19 7.41 -11.09
C TYR A 65 -1.71 7.54 -11.16
N THR A 66 -2.23 7.56 -12.39
CA THR A 66 -3.67 7.60 -12.64
C THR A 66 -4.35 6.34 -12.10
N TYR A 67 -5.38 6.50 -11.26
CA TYR A 67 -6.09 5.39 -10.64
C TYR A 67 -7.61 5.63 -10.56
N GLY A 68 -8.37 4.58 -10.24
CA GLY A 68 -9.79 4.68 -9.86
C GLY A 68 -10.70 5.28 -10.94
N SER A 69 -11.41 6.35 -10.60
CA SER A 69 -12.37 7.03 -11.48
C SER A 69 -11.74 7.56 -12.77
N GLN A 70 -10.45 7.87 -12.76
CA GLN A 70 -9.71 8.33 -13.95
C GLN A 70 -9.51 7.20 -14.98
N LEU A 71 -9.46 5.94 -14.53
CA LEU A 71 -9.40 4.75 -15.40
C LEU A 71 -10.75 4.42 -16.03
N GLN A 72 -11.88 4.93 -15.53
CA GLN A 72 -13.21 4.64 -16.12
C GLN A 72 -13.30 5.09 -17.59
N ARG A 73 -12.46 6.02 -18.03
CA ARG A 73 -12.38 6.48 -19.43
C ARG A 73 -11.37 5.70 -20.28
N ARG A 74 -10.42 4.99 -19.68
CA ARG A 74 -9.26 4.39 -20.38
C ARG A 74 -9.18 2.86 -20.30
N GLY A 75 -9.92 2.25 -19.39
CA GLY A 75 -9.89 0.81 -19.13
C GLY A 75 -8.78 0.39 -18.16
N PRO A 76 -8.91 -0.79 -17.51
CA PRO A 76 -7.91 -1.31 -16.57
C PRO A 76 -6.57 -1.61 -17.27
N GLY A 77 -5.46 -1.49 -16.54
CA GLY A 77 -4.12 -1.77 -17.09
C GLY A 77 -3.51 -0.63 -17.92
N GLN A 78 -4.15 0.54 -17.94
CA GLN A 78 -3.68 1.74 -18.65
C GLN A 78 -3.20 2.83 -17.69
N GLU A 79 -2.79 2.44 -16.48
CA GLU A 79 -2.21 3.35 -15.50
C GLU A 79 -1.00 4.08 -16.11
N ARG A 80 -0.84 5.37 -15.79
CA ARG A 80 0.31 6.19 -16.19
C ARG A 80 0.80 6.98 -15.00
N LEU A 81 2.11 7.14 -14.88
CA LEU A 81 2.70 8.11 -13.97
C LEU A 81 2.18 9.51 -14.31
N TYR A 82 1.90 10.30 -13.28
CA TYR A 82 1.73 11.73 -13.47
C TYR A 82 3.07 12.35 -13.89
N PRO A 83 3.05 13.50 -14.60
CA PRO A 83 4.25 14.29 -14.79
C PRO A 83 4.98 14.58 -13.48
N ARG A 84 6.31 14.67 -13.53
CA ARG A 84 7.14 14.92 -12.35
C ARG A 84 6.72 16.22 -11.67
N GLY A 85 6.46 16.15 -10.37
CA GLY A 85 6.05 17.31 -9.56
C GLY A 85 4.54 17.50 -9.43
N GLU A 86 3.71 16.63 -10.00
CA GLU A 86 2.24 16.65 -9.81
C GLU A 86 1.81 16.13 -8.43
N VAL A 87 2.66 15.35 -7.76
CA VAL A 87 2.47 14.94 -6.36
C VAL A 87 3.50 15.62 -5.46
N ASP A 88 3.23 15.63 -4.16
CA ASP A 88 4.14 16.15 -3.15
C ASP A 88 5.36 15.24 -2.98
N ALA A 89 6.49 15.81 -2.55
CA ALA A 89 7.69 15.03 -2.26
C ALA A 89 7.45 14.07 -1.08
N ILE A 90 8.23 13.00 -1.01
CA ILE A 90 8.23 12.09 0.14
C ILE A 90 8.56 12.90 1.41
N PRO A 91 7.69 12.91 2.44
CA PRO A 91 7.97 13.64 3.67
C PRO A 91 9.25 13.11 4.34
N GLU A 92 10.05 14.02 4.93
CA GLU A 92 11.30 13.65 5.60
C GLU A 92 11.12 12.57 6.66
N TRP A 93 10.01 12.60 7.40
CA TRP A 93 9.72 11.57 8.41
C TRP A 93 9.56 10.17 7.81
N VAL A 94 9.11 10.04 6.55
CA VAL A 94 9.01 8.74 5.87
C VAL A 94 10.42 8.21 5.58
N HIS A 95 11.33 9.09 5.14
CA HIS A 95 12.74 8.74 4.97
C HIS A 95 13.36 8.30 6.30
N ASP A 96 13.22 9.12 7.33
CA ASP A 96 13.89 8.94 8.62
C ASP A 96 13.33 7.77 9.43
N LEU A 97 12.01 7.66 9.52
CA LEU A 97 11.35 6.71 10.42
C LEU A 97 11.09 5.37 9.75
N VAL A 98 10.89 5.33 8.43
CA VAL A 98 10.47 4.11 7.71
C VAL A 98 11.56 3.62 6.76
N ILE A 99 11.91 4.39 5.74
CA ILE A 99 12.80 3.94 4.66
C ILE A 99 14.19 3.60 5.20
N ARG A 100 14.78 4.47 6.03
CA ARG A 100 16.07 4.23 6.67
C ARG A 100 16.09 2.91 7.42
N LYS A 101 15.07 2.62 8.22
CA LYS A 101 14.98 1.36 8.98
C LYS A 101 14.90 0.13 8.06
N LEU A 102 14.16 0.23 6.96
CA LEU A 102 14.08 -0.81 5.93
C LEU A 102 15.44 -1.07 5.26
N VAL A 103 16.20 0.00 4.97
CA VAL A 103 17.55 -0.09 4.39
C VAL A 103 18.54 -0.70 5.38
N GLU A 104 18.59 -0.22 6.62
CA GLU A 104 19.46 -0.74 7.68
C GLU A 104 19.27 -2.23 7.93
N HIS A 105 18.03 -2.71 7.83
CA HIS A 105 17.69 -4.14 7.99
C HIS A 105 17.75 -4.93 6.67
N ARG A 106 18.32 -4.35 5.61
CA ARG A 106 18.52 -4.97 4.29
C ARG A 106 17.22 -5.50 3.69
N VAL A 107 16.11 -4.82 3.96
CA VAL A 107 14.82 -5.14 3.34
C VAL A 107 14.86 -4.77 1.86
N ILE A 108 15.42 -3.59 1.57
CA ILE A 108 15.61 -2.96 0.26
C ILE A 108 16.94 -2.18 0.23
N PRO A 109 17.54 -1.93 -0.95
CA PRO A 109 18.74 -1.11 -1.04
C PRO A 109 18.46 0.37 -0.84
N GLU A 110 19.49 1.13 -0.46
CA GLU A 110 19.43 2.59 -0.41
C GLU A 110 19.13 3.15 -1.80
N GLY A 111 18.33 4.24 -1.86
CA GLY A 111 17.91 4.87 -3.11
C GLY A 111 16.83 4.11 -3.89
N PHE A 112 16.38 2.94 -3.43
CA PHE A 112 15.32 2.16 -4.11
C PHE A 112 13.95 2.85 -4.10
N VAL A 113 13.60 3.51 -2.99
CA VAL A 113 12.26 4.10 -2.80
C VAL A 113 12.22 5.51 -3.40
N ASN A 114 11.44 5.67 -4.46
CA ASN A 114 11.07 6.97 -5.02
C ASN A 114 9.56 7.24 -4.98
N SER A 115 8.74 6.26 -4.55
CA SER A 115 7.30 6.38 -4.36
C SER A 115 6.92 5.87 -2.98
N ALA A 116 6.13 6.65 -2.24
CA ALA A 116 5.55 6.26 -0.96
C ALA A 116 4.05 6.55 -0.99
N VAL A 117 3.23 5.52 -0.79
CA VAL A 117 1.77 5.65 -0.78
C VAL A 117 1.21 5.25 0.59
N ILE A 118 0.51 6.17 1.23
CA ILE A 118 -0.20 5.89 2.48
C ILE A 118 -1.66 5.56 2.12
N ASN A 119 -2.12 4.38 2.51
CA ASN A 119 -3.53 4.01 2.39
C ASN A 119 -4.15 4.05 3.79
N ASP A 120 -5.11 4.94 3.99
CA ASP A 120 -5.84 5.10 5.24
C ASP A 120 -7.24 4.51 5.09
N TYR A 121 -7.57 3.51 5.91
CA TYR A 121 -8.79 2.73 5.82
C TYR A 121 -9.69 2.99 7.02
N GLN A 122 -10.92 3.40 6.75
CA GLN A 122 -11.96 3.49 7.77
C GLN A 122 -12.53 2.10 8.07
N PRO A 123 -13.22 1.89 9.22
CA PRO A 123 -13.88 0.63 9.52
C PRO A 123 -14.81 0.18 8.38
N GLY A 124 -14.65 -1.09 7.94
CA GLY A 124 -15.37 -1.64 6.79
C GLY A 124 -14.77 -1.29 5.42
N GLY A 125 -13.74 -0.45 5.37
CA GLY A 125 -12.97 -0.14 4.17
C GLY A 125 -12.22 -1.37 3.65
N CYS A 126 -12.13 -1.49 2.33
CA CYS A 126 -11.42 -2.59 1.69
C CYS A 126 -10.72 -2.16 0.41
N ILE A 127 -9.92 -3.06 -0.16
CA ILE A 127 -9.40 -2.93 -1.51
C ILE A 127 -9.87 -4.11 -2.34
N VAL A 128 -10.33 -3.82 -3.56
CA VAL A 128 -10.74 -4.85 -4.52
C VAL A 128 -9.51 -5.59 -5.05
N SER A 129 -9.73 -6.78 -5.61
CA SER A 129 -8.68 -7.57 -6.25
C SER A 129 -7.98 -6.77 -7.34
N HIS A 130 -6.66 -6.70 -7.26
CA HIS A 130 -5.79 -6.01 -8.22
C HIS A 130 -4.38 -6.61 -8.15
N VAL A 131 -3.56 -6.27 -9.14
CA VAL A 131 -2.12 -6.49 -9.15
C VAL A 131 -1.47 -5.13 -9.23
N ASP A 132 -0.44 -4.87 -8.40
CA ASP A 132 0.32 -3.63 -8.50
C ASP A 132 0.88 -3.47 -9.94
N PRO A 133 0.61 -2.33 -10.62
CA PRO A 133 0.89 -2.16 -12.04
C PRO A 133 2.35 -2.51 -12.40
N ILE A 134 2.53 -3.60 -13.15
CA ILE A 134 3.85 -4.15 -13.46
C ILE A 134 4.68 -3.25 -14.37
N HIS A 135 4.02 -2.45 -15.19
CA HIS A 135 4.66 -1.46 -16.07
C HIS A 135 5.01 -0.15 -15.35
N ILE A 136 4.70 -0.01 -14.06
CA ILE A 136 5.01 1.18 -13.26
C ILE A 136 6.00 0.86 -12.15
N PHE A 137 5.75 -0.23 -11.41
CA PHE A 137 6.50 -0.51 -10.18
C PHE A 137 7.52 -1.63 -10.37
N GLU A 138 8.77 -1.33 -10.04
CA GLU A 138 9.79 -2.35 -9.82
C GLU A 138 9.42 -3.25 -8.62
N ARG A 139 9.95 -4.48 -8.63
CA ARG A 139 9.84 -5.40 -7.48
C ARG A 139 11.13 -5.34 -6.66
N PRO A 140 11.07 -5.52 -5.32
CA PRO A 140 9.90 -5.89 -4.53
C PRO A 140 8.95 -4.72 -4.24
N ILE A 141 7.67 -5.04 -4.02
CA ILE A 141 6.73 -4.13 -3.33
C ILE A 141 6.90 -4.33 -1.82
N VAL A 142 7.03 -3.24 -1.07
CA VAL A 142 7.16 -3.26 0.39
C VAL A 142 6.00 -2.49 1.02
N SER A 143 5.30 -3.12 1.96
CA SER A 143 4.26 -2.48 2.76
C SER A 143 4.55 -2.60 4.25
N VAL A 144 4.15 -1.59 5.02
CA VAL A 144 4.24 -1.58 6.49
C VAL A 144 2.87 -1.22 7.05
N SER A 145 2.37 -2.01 8.00
CA SER A 145 1.02 -1.83 8.56
C SER A 145 1.04 -1.08 9.89
N PHE A 146 0.08 -0.17 10.08
CA PHE A 146 -0.06 0.68 11.27
C PHE A 146 -1.51 0.66 11.80
N PHE A 147 -1.73 1.24 12.98
CA PHE A 147 -2.98 1.36 13.73
C PHE A 147 -3.58 0.06 14.25
N SER A 148 -3.81 -0.94 13.39
CA SER A 148 -4.51 -2.17 13.76
C SER A 148 -3.99 -3.39 13.01
N ASP A 149 -4.27 -4.57 13.57
CA ASP A 149 -4.04 -5.83 12.89
C ASP A 149 -5.12 -6.06 11.80
N SER A 150 -4.71 -6.60 10.66
CA SER A 150 -5.59 -6.93 9.54
C SER A 150 -5.10 -8.18 8.80
N ALA A 151 -5.60 -8.39 7.58
CA ALA A 151 -5.14 -9.46 6.69
C ALA A 151 -5.07 -9.00 5.24
N LEU A 152 -4.02 -9.44 4.55
CA LEU A 152 -3.88 -9.35 3.11
C LEU A 152 -4.25 -10.70 2.50
N CYS A 153 -5.18 -10.69 1.55
CA CYS A 153 -5.68 -11.90 0.92
C CYS A 153 -5.22 -11.99 -0.54
N PHE A 154 -4.79 -13.18 -0.96
CA PHE A 154 -4.34 -13.45 -2.32
C PHE A 154 -5.31 -14.42 -3.03
N GLY A 155 -5.53 -14.21 -4.33
CA GLY A 155 -6.40 -15.06 -5.14
C GLY A 155 -7.90 -14.80 -4.91
N CYS A 156 -8.29 -13.64 -4.38
CA CYS A 156 -9.69 -13.29 -4.15
C CYS A 156 -10.42 -12.89 -5.43
N LYS A 157 -11.63 -13.44 -5.61
CA LYS A 157 -12.62 -12.96 -6.60
C LYS A 157 -13.67 -12.13 -5.87
N PHE A 158 -13.97 -10.95 -6.41
CA PHE A 158 -15.00 -10.06 -5.88
C PHE A 158 -16.28 -10.18 -6.71
N GLN A 159 -17.41 -10.22 -6.04
CA GLN A 159 -18.72 -9.94 -6.62
C GLN A 159 -19.24 -8.63 -6.02
N PHE A 160 -19.83 -7.79 -6.86
CA PHE A 160 -20.37 -6.50 -6.46
C PHE A 160 -21.90 -6.55 -6.41
N LYS A 161 -22.51 -5.81 -5.47
CA LYS A 161 -23.96 -5.70 -5.20
C LYS A 161 -24.61 -6.97 -4.60
N PRO A 162 -24.43 -7.27 -3.29
CA PRO A 162 -23.54 -6.63 -2.32
C PRO A 162 -22.09 -7.11 -2.49
N ILE A 163 -21.14 -6.50 -1.76
CA ILE A 163 -19.75 -6.96 -1.79
C ILE A 163 -19.70 -8.38 -1.22
N ARG A 164 -19.27 -9.34 -2.03
CA ARG A 164 -18.92 -10.70 -1.61
C ARG A 164 -17.52 -11.02 -2.12
N VAL A 165 -16.77 -11.77 -1.32
CA VAL A 165 -15.42 -12.22 -1.67
C VAL A 165 -15.38 -13.74 -1.61
N SER A 166 -14.69 -14.36 -2.58
CA SER A 166 -14.39 -15.79 -2.50
C SER A 166 -13.46 -16.08 -1.34
N GLU A 167 -13.38 -17.35 -0.94
CA GLU A 167 -12.27 -17.79 -0.10
C GLU A 167 -10.93 -17.46 -0.80
N PRO A 168 -9.93 -16.96 -0.06
CA PRO A 168 -8.63 -16.63 -0.61
C PRO A 168 -7.80 -17.90 -0.81
N VAL A 169 -6.94 -17.90 -1.83
CA VAL A 169 -5.87 -18.90 -1.99
C VAL A 169 -4.88 -18.82 -0.82
N LEU A 170 -4.60 -17.60 -0.35
CA LEU A 170 -3.79 -17.37 0.83
C LEU A 170 -4.34 -16.22 1.66
N PHE A 171 -4.54 -16.48 2.95
CA PHE A 171 -4.79 -15.47 3.97
C PHE A 171 -3.49 -15.14 4.70
N LEU A 172 -3.02 -13.90 4.62
CA LEU A 172 -1.79 -13.44 5.24
C LEU A 172 -2.11 -12.41 6.34
N PRO A 173 -1.99 -12.76 7.63
CA PRO A 173 -2.12 -11.76 8.70
C PRO A 173 -1.09 -10.65 8.55
N VAL A 174 -1.52 -9.39 8.57
CA VAL A 174 -0.66 -8.20 8.56
C VAL A 174 -0.89 -7.43 9.84
N LYS A 175 0.05 -7.57 10.78
CA LYS A 175 -0.05 -6.99 12.11
C LYS A 175 0.48 -5.56 12.15
N ARG A 176 0.05 -4.78 13.13
CA ARG A 176 0.65 -3.46 13.43
C ARG A 176 2.17 -3.61 13.59
N GLY A 177 2.93 -2.79 12.86
CA GLY A 177 4.39 -2.78 12.81
C GLY A 177 5.03 -3.89 11.96
N SER A 178 4.24 -4.72 11.30
CA SER A 178 4.76 -5.73 10.38
C SER A 178 5.12 -5.13 9.02
N VAL A 179 6.21 -5.63 8.46
CA VAL A 179 6.68 -5.34 7.10
C VAL A 179 6.38 -6.55 6.24
N THR A 180 5.69 -6.34 5.11
CA THR A 180 5.43 -7.37 4.11
C THR A 180 6.14 -7.00 2.82
N VAL A 181 6.90 -7.95 2.26
CA VAL A 181 7.65 -7.80 1.01
C VAL A 181 7.09 -8.79 0.01
N LEU A 182 6.66 -8.30 -1.15
CA LEU A 182 6.12 -9.09 -2.26
C LEU A 182 7.08 -9.04 -3.45
N ARG A 183 7.38 -10.20 -4.04
CA ARG A 183 8.29 -10.37 -5.19
C ARG A 183 7.64 -11.19 -6.29
#